data_AF-A0AAT9HDW4-F1
#
_entry.id   AF-A0AAT9HDW4-F1
#
_cell.length_a   1.000
_cell.length_b   1.000
_cell.length_c   1.000
_cell.angle_alpha   90.00
_cell.angle_beta   90.00
_cell.angle_gamma   90.00
#
_symmetry.space_group_name_H-M   'P 1'
#
loop_
_entity.id
_entity.type
_entity.pdbx_description
1 polymer ?
#
loop_
_entity_poly.entity_id
_entity_poly.type
_entity_poly.pdbx_seq_one_letter_code
_entity_poly.pdbx_strand_id
1 'polypeptide(L)'
;MPATRPPTPLRTPRRRPKKSRSRRPRPPRPPPPPPSESPAVDPENCPVATDAEGGVDNAILLPDDPWTLNASSLTLKDASYKGIVEVRTASGATKRVLKYVISGGTDIGDLHQTVQDKRSGATHHVQAAKGSLSTITDGDTVMYTESISGNLLGLIPITFDPEHPPPLDIPLIYFTKVTVKQAGQFGGTLHVPGLRQYITT
;
A
#
# COMPACT_ATOMS: atom_id res chain seq x y z
N MET A 1 19.14 9.91 80.03
CA MET A 1 19.23 10.80 78.84
C MET A 1 18.53 10.10 77.69
N PRO A 2 17.36 10.59 77.28
CA PRO A 2 17.25 11.22 75.96
C PRO A 2 16.20 12.36 75.93
N ALA A 3 16.21 13.20 74.89
CA ALA A 3 15.00 13.58 74.13
C ALA A 3 15.28 14.75 73.16
N THR A 4 14.92 14.48 71.92
CA THR A 4 14.90 15.29 70.71
C THR A 4 14.02 16.53 70.86
N ARG A 5 14.45 17.67 70.28
CA ARG A 5 13.71 18.95 70.30
C ARG A 5 12.50 18.95 69.34
N PRO A 6 11.42 19.69 69.64
CA PRO A 6 10.12 19.62 68.96
C PRO A 6 9.92 20.68 67.86
N PRO A 7 8.97 20.45 66.92
CA PRO A 7 8.57 21.42 65.89
C PRO A 7 7.57 22.47 66.42
N THR A 8 7.73 23.72 65.98
CA THR A 8 6.93 24.89 66.40
C THR A 8 5.72 25.11 65.45
N PRO A 9 4.54 25.55 65.95
CA PRO A 9 3.25 25.27 65.33
C PRO A 9 2.64 26.38 64.46
N LEU A 10 1.69 25.95 63.64
CA LEU A 10 0.77 26.70 62.78
C LEU A 10 -0.33 27.43 63.58
N ARG A 11 -0.64 28.71 63.31
CA ARG A 11 -2.03 29.25 63.39
C ARG A 11 -2.25 30.71 62.96
N THR A 12 -3.21 30.89 62.04
CA THR A 12 -4.31 31.92 61.92
C THR A 12 -3.97 33.42 61.89
N PRO A 13 -4.70 34.29 61.13
CA PRO A 13 -6.16 34.46 61.27
C PRO A 13 -6.98 34.86 60.01
N ARG A 14 -8.31 34.71 60.14
CA ARG A 14 -9.37 35.24 59.27
C ARG A 14 -10.02 36.47 59.96
N ARG A 15 -10.19 37.61 59.24
CA ARG A 15 -11.37 38.55 59.25
C ARG A 15 -10.98 39.92 58.63
N ARG A 16 -11.58 40.28 57.47
CA ARG A 16 -12.66 41.26 57.20
C ARG A 16 -12.18 42.69 56.81
N PRO A 17 -13.01 43.50 56.11
CA PRO A 17 -12.59 44.35 54.97
C PRO A 17 -12.67 45.86 55.22
N LYS A 18 -12.09 46.69 54.34
CA LYS A 18 -12.76 47.81 53.61
C LYS A 18 -11.75 48.77 52.93
N LYS A 19 -12.12 49.17 51.70
CA LYS A 19 -11.97 50.50 51.04
C LYS A 19 -10.56 51.11 50.98
N SER A 20 -10.14 51.87 49.99
CA SER A 20 -10.67 52.40 48.73
C SER A 20 -9.49 53.19 48.18
N ARG A 21 -9.09 53.05 46.92
CA ARG A 21 -8.49 54.17 46.19
C ARG A 21 -8.48 53.93 44.68
N SER A 22 -9.33 54.73 44.05
CA SER A 22 -9.10 55.46 42.80
C SER A 22 -8.86 54.68 41.52
N ARG A 23 -9.94 54.63 40.72
CA ARG A 23 -9.94 54.35 39.29
C ARG A 23 -9.08 55.37 38.54
N ARG A 24 -8.10 54.90 37.77
CA ARG A 24 -7.57 55.61 36.59
C ARG A 24 -8.14 54.91 35.35
N PRO A 25 -8.76 55.61 34.38
CA PRO A 25 -9.26 54.95 33.18
C PRO A 25 -8.09 54.39 32.37
N ARG A 26 -8.16 53.11 31.96
CA ARG A 26 -7.31 52.56 30.92
C ARG A 26 -7.76 53.14 29.57
N PRO A 27 -6.85 53.51 28.66
CA PRO A 27 -7.23 53.87 27.30
C PRO A 27 -7.90 52.65 26.63
N PRO A 28 -8.86 52.85 25.72
CA PRO A 28 -9.55 51.77 25.04
C PRO A 28 -8.55 50.93 24.23
N ARG A 29 -8.70 49.60 24.29
CA ARG A 29 -7.99 48.68 23.40
C ARG A 29 -8.45 48.92 21.96
N PRO A 30 -7.53 48.95 20.98
CA PRO A 30 -7.94 48.92 19.57
C PRO A 30 -8.74 47.64 19.28
N PRO A 31 -9.70 47.69 18.34
CA PRO A 31 -10.47 46.52 17.97
C PRO A 31 -9.57 45.41 17.40
N PRO A 32 -9.93 44.13 17.58
CA PRO A 32 -9.21 43.03 16.94
C PRO A 32 -9.28 43.17 15.41
N PRO A 33 -8.25 42.71 14.68
CA PRO A 33 -8.32 42.67 13.22
C PRO A 33 -9.46 41.76 12.77
N PRO A 34 -10.08 42.01 11.61
CA PRO A 34 -11.11 41.14 11.06
C PRO A 34 -10.54 39.74 10.81
N PRO A 35 -11.38 38.68 10.85
CA PRO A 35 -10.92 37.35 10.49
C PRO A 35 -10.39 37.34 9.06
N SER A 36 -9.19 36.82 8.86
CA SER A 36 -8.70 36.50 7.52
C SER A 36 -9.60 35.43 6.93
N GLU A 37 -10.38 35.79 5.92
CA GLU A 37 -11.04 34.83 5.05
C GLU A 37 -9.94 33.98 4.41
N SER A 38 -9.94 32.68 4.73
CA SER A 38 -9.22 31.71 3.90
C SER A 38 -9.91 31.69 2.54
N PRO A 39 -9.18 31.67 1.41
CA PRO A 39 -9.82 31.64 0.11
C PRO A 39 -10.75 30.42 0.02
N ALA A 40 -12.03 30.68 -0.26
CA ALA A 40 -12.98 29.64 -0.59
C ALA A 40 -12.51 28.97 -1.89
N VAL A 41 -12.36 27.66 -1.85
CA VAL A 41 -12.06 26.86 -3.05
C VAL A 41 -13.32 26.89 -3.92
N ASP A 42 -13.22 27.52 -5.07
CA ASP A 42 -14.30 27.59 -6.06
C ASP A 42 -14.54 26.17 -6.62
N PRO A 43 -15.73 25.56 -6.41
CA PRO A 43 -16.02 24.22 -6.94
C PRO A 43 -16.02 24.17 -8.48
N GLU A 44 -16.15 25.33 -9.15
CA GLU A 44 -16.03 25.46 -10.61
C GLU A 44 -14.56 25.33 -11.09
N ASN A 45 -13.59 25.42 -10.17
CA ASN A 45 -12.16 25.30 -10.44
C ASN A 45 -11.59 23.95 -9.98
N CYS A 46 -12.46 22.98 -9.69
CA CYS A 46 -12.06 21.58 -9.71
C CYS A 46 -11.82 21.20 -11.17
N PRO A 47 -10.60 20.77 -11.56
CA PRO A 47 -10.40 20.26 -12.91
C PRO A 47 -11.40 19.12 -13.12
N VAL A 48 -12.33 19.32 -14.06
CA VAL A 48 -13.23 18.27 -14.53
C VAL A 48 -12.33 17.11 -14.95
N ALA A 49 -12.64 15.90 -14.47
CA ALA A 49 -11.95 14.70 -14.93
C ALA A 49 -12.03 14.68 -16.45
N THR A 50 -10.90 14.94 -17.11
CA THR A 50 -10.82 15.01 -18.56
C THR A 50 -11.00 13.60 -19.10
N ASP A 51 -12.04 13.39 -19.90
CA ASP A 51 -12.25 12.20 -20.76
C ASP A 51 -11.21 12.14 -21.91
N ALA A 52 -9.96 12.52 -21.66
CA ALA A 52 -8.89 12.32 -22.61
C ALA A 52 -8.64 10.82 -22.75
N GLU A 53 -8.31 10.32 -23.94
CA GLU A 53 -7.83 8.95 -24.16
C GLU A 53 -6.45 8.70 -23.50
N GLY A 54 -6.39 8.82 -22.17
CA GLY A 54 -5.37 8.36 -21.24
C GLY A 54 -5.86 7.16 -20.44
N GLY A 55 -6.67 6.31 -21.06
CA GLY A 55 -7.37 5.18 -20.42
C GLY A 55 -6.58 3.88 -20.38
N VAL A 56 -5.29 3.88 -20.74
CA VAL A 56 -4.47 2.66 -20.73
C VAL A 56 -3.15 2.96 -20.03
N ASP A 57 -2.88 2.25 -18.94
CA ASP A 57 -1.74 2.53 -18.05
C ASP A 57 -0.41 1.97 -18.59
N ASN A 58 -0.43 0.89 -19.39
CA ASN A 58 0.77 0.23 -19.87
C ASN A 58 1.30 0.81 -21.19
N ALA A 59 2.60 1.18 -21.21
CA ALA A 59 3.31 1.56 -22.43
C ALA A 59 3.67 0.35 -23.32
N ILE A 60 3.92 -0.81 -22.72
CA ILE A 60 4.20 -2.08 -23.42
C ILE A 60 2.94 -2.91 -23.40
N LEU A 61 2.46 -3.34 -24.57
CA LEU A 61 1.28 -4.21 -24.68
C LEU A 61 1.47 -5.50 -23.88
N LEU A 62 0.45 -5.88 -23.13
CA LEU A 62 0.48 -7.11 -22.33
C LEU A 62 0.03 -8.32 -23.15
N PRO A 63 0.43 -9.55 -22.76
CA PRO A 63 -0.20 -10.76 -23.27
C PRO A 63 -1.71 -10.77 -23.03
N ASP A 64 -2.45 -11.36 -23.97
CA ASP A 64 -3.89 -11.59 -23.82
C ASP A 64 -4.17 -12.48 -22.61
N ASP A 65 -3.45 -13.61 -22.54
CA ASP A 65 -3.56 -14.61 -21.49
C ASP A 65 -2.58 -14.35 -20.33
N PRO A 66 -3.03 -14.44 -19.07
CA PRO A 66 -2.16 -14.28 -17.92
C PRO A 66 -1.25 -15.49 -17.74
N TRP A 67 -0.14 -15.26 -17.02
CA TRP A 67 0.61 -16.35 -16.42
C TRP A 67 0.18 -16.54 -14.96
N THR A 68 0.26 -17.79 -14.49
CA THR A 68 -0.12 -18.14 -13.11
C THR A 68 1.12 -18.50 -12.30
N LEU A 69 1.29 -17.83 -11.16
CA LEU A 69 2.26 -18.21 -10.12
C LEU A 69 1.56 -19.06 -9.06
N ASN A 70 2.10 -20.23 -8.76
CA ASN A 70 1.86 -20.91 -7.50
C ASN A 70 3.13 -20.83 -6.65
N ALA A 71 2.97 -20.52 -5.36
CA ALA A 71 4.08 -20.39 -4.43
C ALA A 71 3.66 -20.78 -3.02
N SER A 72 4.59 -21.31 -2.23
CA SER A 72 4.33 -21.61 -0.82
C SER A 72 4.24 -20.34 0.03
N SER A 73 5.03 -19.32 -0.31
CA SER A 73 4.94 -17.97 0.24
C SER A 73 5.25 -16.89 -0.80
N LEU A 74 4.72 -15.69 -0.58
CA LEU A 74 5.04 -14.49 -1.36
C LEU A 74 5.19 -13.32 -0.40
N THR A 75 6.36 -12.69 -0.40
CA THR A 75 6.62 -11.46 0.35
C THR A 75 6.87 -10.33 -0.64
N LEU A 76 6.05 -9.28 -0.60
CA LEU A 76 6.25 -8.04 -1.35
C LEU A 76 6.70 -6.96 -0.37
N LYS A 77 7.94 -6.48 -0.51
CA LYS A 77 8.57 -5.51 0.39
C LYS A 77 8.44 -4.11 -0.19
N ASP A 78 8.05 -3.15 0.63
CA ASP A 78 7.73 -1.79 0.20
C ASP A 78 6.75 -1.78 -0.99
N ALA A 79 5.68 -2.57 -0.85
CA ALA A 79 4.62 -2.66 -1.82
C ALA A 79 3.78 -1.38 -1.79
N SER A 80 3.50 -0.82 -2.96
CA SER A 80 2.54 0.27 -3.13
C SER A 80 1.48 -0.09 -4.16
N TYR A 81 0.26 -0.29 -3.68
CA TYR A 81 -0.94 -0.49 -4.47
C TYR A 81 -1.37 0.82 -5.13
N LYS A 82 -1.41 0.83 -6.47
CA LYS A 82 -1.74 2.02 -7.27
C LYS A 82 -3.20 2.05 -7.74
N GLY A 83 -4.02 1.13 -7.26
CA GLY A 83 -5.42 1.02 -7.66
C GLY A 83 -5.66 0.04 -8.80
N ILE A 84 -6.87 0.11 -9.34
CA ILE A 84 -7.29 -0.65 -10.50
C ILE A 84 -7.01 0.21 -11.73
N VAL A 85 -6.29 -0.35 -12.69
CA VAL A 85 -5.94 0.31 -13.95
C VAL A 85 -6.46 -0.49 -15.13
N GLU A 86 -6.70 0.17 -16.25
CA GLU A 86 -6.97 -0.47 -17.52
C GLU A 86 -5.66 -0.68 -18.29
N VAL A 87 -5.48 -1.87 -18.85
CA VAL A 87 -4.31 -2.24 -19.65
C VAL A 87 -4.73 -2.74 -21.03
N ARG A 88 -3.91 -2.47 -22.04
CA ARG A 88 -4.09 -2.92 -23.43
C ARG A 88 -3.23 -4.14 -23.71
N THR A 89 -3.86 -5.12 -24.34
CA THR A 89 -3.25 -6.40 -24.73
C THR A 89 -2.76 -6.38 -26.17
N ALA A 90 -1.97 -7.39 -26.55
CA ALA A 90 -1.45 -7.57 -27.91
C ALA A 90 -2.56 -7.74 -28.97
N SER A 91 -3.74 -8.28 -28.61
CA SER A 91 -4.90 -8.34 -29.52
C SER A 91 -5.62 -7.00 -29.71
N GLY A 92 -5.26 -5.97 -28.92
CA GLY A 92 -5.96 -4.69 -28.88
C GLY A 92 -7.13 -4.65 -27.89
N ALA A 93 -7.44 -5.74 -27.17
CA ALA A 93 -8.43 -5.72 -26.10
C ALA A 93 -7.91 -4.97 -24.86
N THR A 94 -8.81 -4.37 -24.07
CA THR A 94 -8.49 -3.83 -22.74
C THR A 94 -8.99 -4.76 -21.64
N LYS A 95 -8.29 -4.76 -20.50
CA LYS A 95 -8.74 -5.42 -19.27
C LYS A 95 -8.39 -4.59 -18.04
N ARG A 96 -9.19 -4.72 -16.98
CA ARG A 96 -8.95 -4.09 -15.68
C ARG A 96 -8.08 -5.00 -14.82
N VAL A 97 -7.06 -4.43 -14.18
CA VAL A 97 -6.09 -5.17 -13.35
C VAL A 97 -5.70 -4.34 -12.13
N LEU A 98 -5.27 -5.00 -11.07
CA LEU A 98 -4.63 -4.35 -9.93
C LEU A 98 -3.19 -3.96 -10.30
N LYS A 99 -2.77 -2.73 -9.99
CA LYS A 99 -1.40 -2.29 -10.18
C LYS A 99 -0.66 -2.20 -8.86
N TYR A 100 0.51 -2.84 -8.78
CA TYR A 100 1.44 -2.69 -7.66
C TYR A 100 2.80 -2.21 -8.16
N VAL A 101 3.48 -1.42 -7.32
CA VAL A 101 4.89 -1.07 -7.48
C VAL A 101 5.63 -1.54 -6.23
N ILE A 102 6.62 -2.41 -6.40
CA ILE A 102 7.38 -3.04 -5.31
C ILE A 102 8.82 -2.53 -5.40
N SER A 103 9.26 -1.72 -4.43
CA SER A 103 10.61 -1.13 -4.43
C SER A 103 11.59 -1.85 -3.50
N GLY A 104 11.10 -2.58 -2.49
CA GLY A 104 11.93 -3.29 -1.51
C GLY A 104 12.33 -4.70 -1.93
N GLY A 105 11.88 -5.14 -3.11
CA GLY A 105 12.08 -6.49 -3.64
C GLY A 105 10.98 -7.49 -3.28
N THR A 106 11.05 -8.66 -3.89
CA THR A 106 10.04 -9.73 -3.73
C THR A 106 10.72 -11.05 -3.40
N ASP A 107 10.18 -11.80 -2.43
CA ASP A 107 10.61 -13.16 -2.12
C ASP A 107 9.50 -14.16 -2.44
N ILE A 108 9.83 -15.26 -3.11
CA ILE A 108 8.87 -16.24 -3.64
C ILE A 108 9.32 -17.65 -3.22
N GLY A 109 8.58 -18.27 -2.32
CA GLY A 109 8.83 -19.63 -1.87
C GLY A 109 8.28 -20.65 -2.88
N ASP A 110 9.07 -21.67 -3.22
CA ASP A 110 8.66 -22.76 -4.12
C ASP A 110 8.04 -22.26 -5.44
N LEU A 111 8.68 -21.28 -6.09
CA LEU A 111 8.18 -20.66 -7.32
C LEU A 111 7.79 -21.72 -8.35
N HIS A 112 6.53 -21.71 -8.78
CA HIS A 112 6.04 -22.47 -9.92
C HIS A 112 5.15 -21.59 -10.79
N GLN A 113 5.76 -21.02 -11.82
CA GLN A 113 5.08 -20.25 -12.83
C GLN A 113 4.60 -21.15 -13.97
N THR A 114 3.40 -20.89 -14.46
CA THR A 114 2.78 -21.62 -15.56
C THR A 114 2.14 -20.68 -16.56
N VAL A 115 2.19 -21.07 -17.84
CA VAL A 115 1.52 -20.37 -18.95
C VAL A 115 0.82 -21.43 -19.79
N GLN A 116 -0.49 -21.28 -19.98
CA GLN A 116 -1.25 -22.14 -20.89
C GLN A 116 -1.18 -21.56 -22.30
N ASP A 117 -0.65 -22.33 -23.24
CA ASP A 117 -0.76 -22.01 -24.66
C ASP A 117 -2.07 -22.59 -25.21
N LYS A 118 -3.06 -21.72 -25.39
CA LYS A 118 -4.37 -22.11 -25.91
C LYS A 118 -4.34 -22.66 -27.33
N ARG A 119 -3.29 -22.37 -28.13
CA ARG A 119 -3.19 -22.84 -29.52
C ARG A 119 -2.71 -24.28 -29.59
N SER A 120 -1.73 -24.64 -28.77
CA SER A 120 -1.18 -26.00 -28.72
C SER A 120 -1.87 -26.89 -27.69
N GLY A 121 -2.58 -26.30 -26.72
CA GLY A 121 -3.10 -27.00 -25.54
C GLY A 121 -2.03 -27.31 -24.49
N ALA A 122 -0.77 -26.96 -24.75
CA ALA A 122 0.34 -27.24 -23.85
C ALA A 122 0.39 -26.24 -22.69
N THR A 123 0.99 -26.67 -21.57
CA THR A 123 1.34 -25.80 -20.45
C THR A 123 2.86 -25.70 -20.33
N HIS A 124 3.37 -24.47 -20.37
CA HIS A 124 4.77 -24.16 -20.12
C HIS A 124 4.97 -23.94 -18.62
N HIS A 125 6.06 -24.46 -18.07
CA HIS A 125 6.39 -24.36 -16.66
C HIS A 125 7.78 -23.75 -16.46
N VAL A 126 7.87 -22.84 -15.48
CA VAL A 126 9.13 -22.39 -14.87
C VAL A 126 9.03 -22.72 -13.39
N GLN A 127 9.92 -23.54 -12.88
CA GLN A 127 9.85 -24.06 -11.51
C GLN A 127 11.20 -23.96 -10.81
N ALA A 128 11.19 -23.45 -9.57
CA ALA A 128 12.36 -23.46 -8.71
C ALA A 128 12.58 -24.84 -8.06
N ALA A 129 13.74 -25.03 -7.46
CA ALA A 129 13.97 -26.18 -6.60
C ALA A 129 12.99 -26.17 -5.41
N LYS A 130 12.51 -27.35 -5.01
CA LYS A 130 11.64 -27.49 -3.84
C LYS A 130 12.36 -27.03 -2.56
N GLY A 131 11.65 -26.31 -1.71
CA GLY A 131 12.16 -25.69 -0.48
C GLY A 131 13.04 -24.47 -0.72
N SER A 132 13.14 -23.97 -1.94
CA SER A 132 13.98 -22.82 -2.27
C SER A 132 13.20 -21.50 -2.25
N LEU A 133 13.96 -20.40 -2.14
CA LEU A 133 13.45 -19.05 -2.17
C LEU A 133 13.97 -18.35 -3.43
N SER A 134 13.06 -18.00 -4.34
CA SER A 134 13.37 -17.12 -5.47
C SER A 134 13.23 -15.66 -5.04
N THR A 135 13.99 -14.77 -5.67
CA THR A 135 14.00 -13.34 -5.31
C THR A 135 13.88 -12.46 -6.55
N ILE A 136 13.21 -11.33 -6.43
CA ILE A 136 13.26 -10.23 -7.39
C ILE A 136 13.92 -9.04 -6.70
N THR A 137 15.08 -8.63 -7.21
CA THR A 137 15.93 -7.57 -6.65
C THR A 137 16.31 -6.54 -7.72
N ASP A 138 17.17 -5.58 -7.39
CA ASP A 138 17.82 -4.69 -8.36
C ASP A 138 16.87 -3.81 -9.19
N GLY A 139 15.90 -3.19 -8.52
CA GLY A 139 15.03 -2.15 -9.08
C GLY A 139 13.56 -2.32 -8.71
N ASP A 140 12.77 -1.29 -9.01
CA ASP A 140 11.33 -1.32 -8.81
C ASP A 140 10.69 -2.35 -9.74
N THR A 141 9.78 -3.15 -9.18
CA THR A 141 8.97 -4.11 -9.93
C THR A 141 7.55 -3.58 -10.06
N VAL A 142 7.06 -3.45 -11.29
CA VAL A 142 5.66 -3.12 -11.59
C VAL A 142 4.90 -4.40 -11.89
N MET A 143 3.80 -4.65 -11.17
CA MET A 143 2.97 -5.84 -11.33
C MET A 143 1.55 -5.44 -11.75
N TYR A 144 1.12 -5.93 -12.91
CA TYR A 144 -0.26 -5.88 -13.39
C TYR A 144 -0.93 -7.21 -13.06
N THR A 145 -1.67 -7.22 -11.96
CA THR A 145 -2.20 -8.42 -11.34
C THR A 145 -3.69 -8.56 -11.64
N GLU A 146 -4.10 -9.66 -12.26
CA GLU A 146 -5.53 -9.96 -12.42
C GLU A 146 -6.13 -10.43 -11.11
N SER A 147 -5.40 -11.30 -10.39
CA SER A 147 -5.81 -11.73 -9.05
C SER A 147 -4.62 -12.18 -8.21
N ILE A 148 -4.69 -11.99 -6.90
CA ILE A 148 -3.76 -12.57 -5.93
C ILE A 148 -4.56 -13.20 -4.79
N SER A 149 -4.36 -14.49 -4.59
CA SER A 149 -5.05 -15.29 -3.58
C SER A 149 -4.05 -15.96 -2.65
N GLY A 150 -4.39 -16.07 -1.37
CA GLY A 150 -3.62 -16.81 -0.38
C GLY A 150 -4.04 -16.48 1.03
N ASN A 151 -3.28 -16.97 2.01
CA ASN A 151 -3.47 -16.59 3.41
C ASN A 151 -2.64 -15.35 3.73
N LEU A 152 -3.28 -14.19 3.83
CA LEU A 152 -2.65 -12.94 4.20
C LEU A 152 -2.13 -13.00 5.64
N LEU A 153 -0.88 -12.58 5.82
CA LEU A 153 -0.10 -12.74 7.05
C LEU A 153 -0.05 -14.20 7.56
N GLY A 154 -0.25 -15.17 6.65
CA GLY A 154 -0.24 -16.60 6.96
C GLY A 154 -1.54 -17.15 7.57
N LEU A 155 -2.53 -16.31 7.88
CA LEU A 155 -3.68 -16.71 8.70
C LEU A 155 -5.03 -16.58 7.99
N ILE A 156 -5.24 -15.52 7.20
CA ILE A 156 -6.57 -15.15 6.71
C ILE A 156 -6.65 -15.44 5.20
N PRO A 157 -7.45 -16.43 4.76
CA PRO A 157 -7.68 -16.66 3.33
C PRO A 157 -8.36 -15.45 2.71
N ILE A 158 -7.73 -14.88 1.69
CA ILE A 158 -8.24 -13.72 0.98
C ILE A 158 -7.88 -13.79 -0.49
N THR A 159 -8.68 -13.14 -1.32
CA THR A 159 -8.40 -12.92 -2.74
C THR A 159 -8.56 -11.43 -3.00
N PHE A 160 -7.59 -10.84 -3.67
CA PHE A 160 -7.70 -9.50 -4.22
C PHE A 160 -7.76 -9.58 -5.74
N ASP A 161 -8.73 -8.88 -6.30
CA ASP A 161 -9.00 -8.72 -7.74
C ASP A 161 -9.67 -7.34 -7.97
N PRO A 162 -9.91 -6.91 -9.23
CA PRO A 162 -10.56 -5.63 -9.51
C PRO A 162 -11.96 -5.45 -8.90
N GLU A 163 -12.67 -6.53 -8.58
CA GLU A 163 -13.97 -6.51 -7.92
C GLU A 163 -13.85 -6.43 -6.39
N HIS A 164 -12.78 -7.00 -5.84
CA HIS A 164 -12.44 -7.06 -4.42
C HIS A 164 -11.03 -6.50 -4.18
N PRO A 165 -10.80 -5.19 -4.37
CA PRO A 165 -9.47 -4.61 -4.22
C PRO A 165 -9.00 -4.66 -2.76
N PRO A 166 -7.68 -4.60 -2.50
CA PRO A 166 -7.17 -4.49 -1.14
C PRO A 166 -7.69 -3.19 -0.48
N PRO A 167 -8.13 -3.24 0.79
CA PRO A 167 -8.80 -2.10 1.44
C PRO A 167 -7.85 -0.95 1.81
N LEU A 168 -6.54 -1.19 1.82
CA LEU A 168 -5.49 -0.21 2.14
C LEU A 168 -4.21 -0.54 1.38
N ASP A 169 -3.38 0.47 1.13
CA ASP A 169 -2.00 0.26 0.68
C ASP A 169 -1.14 -0.27 1.84
N ILE A 170 -0.70 -1.52 1.75
CA ILE A 170 0.05 -2.21 2.81
C ILE A 170 1.52 -2.32 2.36
N PRO A 171 2.47 -1.65 3.04
CA PRO A 171 3.87 -1.64 2.62
C PRO A 171 4.56 -3.00 2.66
N LEU A 172 4.12 -3.90 3.52
CA LEU A 172 4.67 -5.26 3.62
C LEU A 172 3.54 -6.28 3.49
N ILE A 173 3.48 -6.91 2.33
CA ILE A 173 2.46 -7.93 2.02
C ILE A 173 3.12 -9.29 2.13
N TYR A 174 2.58 -10.15 2.99
CA TYR A 174 3.03 -11.53 3.11
C TYR A 174 1.85 -12.48 2.93
N PHE A 175 1.95 -13.37 1.96
CA PHE A 175 1.01 -14.44 1.71
C PHE A 175 1.66 -15.80 1.90
N THR A 176 0.87 -16.78 2.32
CA THR A 176 1.19 -18.21 2.17
C THR A 176 0.12 -18.90 1.31
N LYS A 177 0.43 -20.06 0.73
CA LYS A 177 -0.47 -20.79 -0.19
C LYS A 177 -0.96 -19.90 -1.32
N VAL A 178 0.00 -19.39 -2.09
CA VAL A 178 -0.22 -18.28 -3.00
C VAL A 178 -0.58 -18.79 -4.38
N THR A 179 -1.62 -18.20 -4.95
CA THR A 179 -1.91 -18.27 -6.38
C THR A 179 -2.06 -16.86 -6.91
N VAL A 180 -1.24 -16.49 -7.89
CA VAL A 180 -1.29 -15.17 -8.53
C VAL A 180 -1.54 -15.34 -10.01
N LYS A 181 -2.49 -14.58 -10.56
CA LYS A 181 -2.65 -14.42 -12.00
C LYS A 181 -2.12 -13.04 -12.39
N GLN A 182 -1.09 -13.03 -13.22
CA GLN A 182 -0.40 -11.82 -13.65
C GLN A 182 -0.66 -11.58 -15.13
N ALA A 183 -1.18 -10.40 -15.44
CA ALA A 183 -1.27 -9.90 -16.81
C ALA A 183 0.11 -9.46 -17.33
N GLY A 184 0.99 -8.95 -16.46
CA GLY A 184 2.33 -8.54 -16.83
C GLY A 184 3.15 -8.08 -15.64
N GLN A 185 4.46 -8.24 -15.72
CA GLN A 185 5.41 -7.82 -14.69
C GLN A 185 6.65 -7.24 -15.34
N PHE A 186 7.15 -6.12 -14.82
CA PHE A 186 8.28 -5.39 -15.37
C PHE A 186 9.23 -4.91 -14.29
N GLY A 187 10.51 -4.82 -14.63
CA GLY A 187 11.56 -4.38 -13.71
C GLY A 187 12.07 -5.47 -12.78
N GLY A 188 13.13 -5.14 -12.07
CA GLY A 188 13.88 -6.04 -11.21
C GLY A 188 14.62 -7.16 -11.95
N THR A 189 15.38 -7.94 -11.18
CA THR A 189 16.13 -9.12 -11.60
C THR A 189 15.61 -10.32 -10.83
N LEU A 190 15.02 -11.27 -11.55
CA LEU A 190 14.53 -12.52 -10.98
C LEU A 190 15.67 -13.55 -10.87
N HIS A 191 15.95 -13.99 -9.64
CA HIS A 191 16.81 -15.13 -9.36
C HIS A 191 15.97 -16.34 -8.95
N VAL A 192 16.16 -17.48 -9.65
CA VAL A 192 15.41 -18.72 -9.43
C VAL A 192 16.37 -19.88 -9.14
N PRO A 193 16.54 -20.27 -7.86
CA PRO A 193 17.42 -21.37 -7.51
C PRO A 193 16.95 -22.69 -8.12
N GLY A 194 17.88 -23.40 -8.78
CA GLY A 194 17.60 -24.72 -9.37
C GLY A 194 16.52 -24.71 -10.44
N LEU A 195 16.40 -23.60 -11.19
CA LEU A 195 15.43 -23.39 -12.26
C LEU A 195 15.30 -24.62 -13.17
N ARG A 196 14.06 -25.05 -13.35
CA ARG A 196 13.63 -26.07 -14.30
C ARG A 196 12.59 -25.47 -15.23
N GLN A 197 12.77 -25.68 -16.52
CA GLN A 197 11.81 -25.31 -17.56
C GLN A 197 11.38 -26.56 -18.31
N TYR A 198 10.08 -26.77 -18.41
CA TYR A 198 9.50 -27.94 -19.08
C TYR A 198 8.10 -27.62 -19.62
N ILE A 199 7.60 -28.48 -20.49
CA ILE A 199 6.29 -28.37 -21.13
C ILE A 199 5.50 -29.63 -20.82
N THR A 200 4.20 -29.49 -20.53
CA THR A 200 3.24 -30.59 -20.43
C THR A 200 2.12 -30.41 -21.46
N THR A 201 1.47 -31.51 -21.83
CA THR A 201 0.39 -31.57 -22.85
C THR A 201 -0.80 -32.33 -22.29
#